data_AF-A0A380ZWJ4-F1
#
_entry.id   AF-A0A380ZWJ4-F1
#
_cell.length_a   1.000
_cell.length_b   1.000
_cell.length_c   1.000
_cell.angle_alpha   90.00
_cell.angle_beta   90.00
_cell.angle_gamma   90.00
#
_symmetry.space_group_name_H-M   'P 1'
#
loop_
_entity.id
_entity.type
_entity.pdbx_description
1 polymer ?
#
loop_
_entity_poly.entity_id
_entity_poly.type
_entity_poly.pdbx_seq_one_letter_code
_entity_poly.pdbx_strand_id
1 'polypeptide(L)'
;MCGIVYDLVNTFAPNEYRANSLGNYIVIKSKDRNGEDVYIKYCHLDEVTAIKGQKVKHGESIGKAGSTGNAASVYRNGRLIHGINPVYRHVHIEAARSSFFGSTRIDPEQFMKTKFDETKKGNPL
;
A
#
# COMPACT_ATOMS: atom_id res chain seq x y z
N MET A 1 11.24 18.55 0.69
CA MET A 1 11.63 17.24 0.12
C MET A 1 10.74 16.20 0.78
N CYS A 2 9.91 15.43 0.06
CA CYS A 2 8.93 14.53 0.70
C CYS A 2 9.32 13.06 0.48
N GLY A 3 10.35 12.63 1.21
CA GLY A 3 10.72 11.24 1.30
C GLY A 3 11.52 10.67 0.13
N ILE A 4 11.96 9.44 0.32
CA ILE A 4 12.75 8.64 -0.60
C ILE A 4 12.12 7.26 -0.71
N VAL A 5 12.04 6.71 -1.93
CA VAL A 5 11.64 5.32 -2.15
C VAL A 5 12.69 4.42 -1.52
N TYR A 6 12.37 3.88 -0.36
CA TYR A 6 13.28 3.08 0.45
C TYR A 6 13.34 1.64 -0.04
N ASP A 7 12.18 1.07 -0.36
CA ASP A 7 12.07 -0.31 -0.83
C ASP A 7 10.84 -0.47 -1.72
N LEU A 8 10.83 -1.50 -2.56
CA LEU A 8 9.69 -1.80 -3.43
C LEU A 8 9.71 -3.27 -3.87
N VAL A 9 8.54 -3.77 -4.26
CA VAL A 9 8.37 -5.02 -4.99
C VAL A 9 7.50 -4.73 -6.21
N ASN A 10 7.98 -5.13 -7.39
CA ASN A 10 7.29 -4.97 -8.67
C ASN A 10 7.44 -6.23 -9.54
N THR A 11 7.05 -7.38 -8.99
CA THR A 11 7.26 -8.70 -9.62
C THR A 11 5.97 -9.46 -9.87
N PHE A 12 4.84 -8.96 -9.36
CA PHE A 12 3.53 -9.55 -9.57
C PHE A 12 2.88 -8.98 -10.81
N ALA A 13 2.30 -9.84 -11.65
CA ALA A 13 1.38 -9.37 -12.68
C ALA A 13 0.07 -8.84 -12.04
N PRO A 14 -0.66 -7.93 -12.71
CA PRO A 14 -1.97 -7.49 -12.23
C PRO A 14 -2.90 -8.66 -11.88
N ASN A 15 -3.52 -8.59 -10.69
CA ASN A 15 -4.37 -9.65 -10.12
C ASN A 15 -3.67 -11.03 -9.94
N GLU A 16 -2.34 -11.10 -9.88
CA GLU A 16 -1.62 -12.32 -9.48
C GLU A 16 -1.82 -12.61 -7.98
N TYR A 17 -2.37 -13.78 -7.68
CA TYR A 17 -2.60 -14.23 -6.31
C TYR A 17 -1.39 -14.93 -5.70
N ARG A 18 -1.06 -14.54 -4.47
CA ARG A 18 -0.15 -15.30 -3.61
C ARG A 18 -0.57 -15.16 -2.15
N ALA A 19 -0.81 -16.31 -1.51
CA ALA A 19 -1.18 -16.35 -0.10
C ALA A 19 -0.10 -15.68 0.76
N ASN A 20 -0.52 -14.97 1.82
CA ASN A 20 0.36 -14.28 2.77
C ASN A 20 1.33 -13.27 2.13
N SER A 21 1.00 -12.71 0.96
CA SER A 21 1.80 -11.71 0.27
C SER A 21 1.06 -10.38 0.16
N LEU A 22 1.79 -9.26 0.29
CA LEU A 22 1.28 -7.91 0.04
C LEU A 22 1.26 -7.52 -1.45
N GLY A 23 1.67 -8.44 -2.34
CA GLY A 23 1.76 -8.16 -3.78
C GLY A 23 2.87 -7.16 -4.11
N ASN A 24 2.66 -6.39 -5.17
CA ASN A 24 3.53 -5.25 -5.45
C ASN A 24 3.31 -4.16 -4.41
N TYR A 25 4.40 -3.54 -3.97
CA TYR A 25 4.35 -2.48 -2.98
C TYR A 25 5.48 -1.47 -3.15
N ILE A 26 5.30 -0.31 -2.52
CA ILE A 26 6.32 0.73 -2.41
C ILE A 26 6.40 1.18 -0.96
N VAL A 27 7.62 1.27 -0.42
CA VAL A 27 7.92 1.86 0.89
C VAL A 27 8.58 3.21 0.68
N ILE A 28 7.95 4.27 1.18
CA ILE A 28 8.54 5.61 1.23
C ILE A 28 9.06 5.87 2.63
N LYS A 29 10.34 6.19 2.76
CA LYS A 29 10.93 6.71 3.99
C LYS A 29 10.85 8.23 3.98
N SER A 30 10.34 8.82 5.05
CA SER A 30 10.23 10.26 5.25
C SER A 30 10.51 10.65 6.71
N LYS A 31 10.46 11.95 6.99
CA LYS A 31 10.53 12.51 8.35
C LYS A 31 9.15 13.01 8.76
N ASP A 32 8.74 12.71 10.00
CA ASP A 32 7.53 13.30 10.58
C ASP A 32 7.79 14.74 11.08
N ARG A 33 6.77 15.35 11.69
CA ARG A 33 6.83 16.73 12.22
C ARG A 33 7.88 16.94 13.33
N ASN A 34 8.31 15.86 13.98
CA ASN A 34 9.32 15.88 15.04
C ASN A 34 10.72 15.53 14.51
N GLY A 35 10.86 15.28 13.20
CA GLY A 35 12.13 14.86 12.59
C GLY A 35 12.44 13.36 12.75
N GLU A 36 11.48 12.57 13.24
CA GLU A 36 11.64 11.12 13.37
C GLU A 36 11.42 10.42 12.03
N ASP A 37 12.12 9.31 11.80
CA ASP A 37 11.87 8.49 10.61
C ASP A 37 10.46 7.88 10.66
N VAL A 38 9.82 7.86 9.50
CA VAL A 38 8.59 7.12 9.24
C VAL A 38 8.69 6.41 7.89
N TYR A 39 8.22 5.17 7.85
CA TYR A 39 8.18 4.34 6.66
C TYR A 39 6.72 4.06 6.33
N ILE A 40 6.24 4.53 5.20
CA ILE A 40 4.86 4.30 4.73
C ILE A 40 4.90 3.33 3.56
N LYS A 41 4.15 2.24 3.66
CA LYS A 41 4.07 1.20 2.63
C LYS A 41 2.70 1.22 1.96
N TYR A 42 2.68 1.29 0.64
CA TYR A 42 1.48 1.17 -0.21
C TYR A 42 1.50 -0.17 -0.92
N CYS A 43 0.49 -1.02 -0.72
CA CYS A 43 0.49 -2.42 -1.15
C CYS A 43 -0.60 -2.75 -2.18
N HIS A 44 -0.60 -4.00 -2.63
CA HIS A 44 -1.55 -4.57 -3.61
C HIS A 44 -1.55 -3.84 -4.95
N LEU A 45 -0.44 -3.20 -5.33
CA LEU A 45 -0.39 -2.38 -6.54
C LEU A 45 -0.43 -3.25 -7.81
N ASP A 46 -1.06 -2.77 -8.87
CA ASP A 46 -0.96 -3.40 -10.20
C ASP A 46 0.31 -2.94 -10.93
N GLU A 47 0.81 -1.75 -10.60
CA GLU A 47 2.00 -1.15 -11.21
C GLU A 47 2.79 -0.34 -10.18
N VAL A 48 4.12 -0.47 -10.21
CA VAL A 48 5.06 0.40 -9.50
C VAL A 48 5.87 1.16 -10.55
N THR A 49 5.71 2.48 -10.59
CA THR A 49 6.42 3.35 -11.54
C THR A 49 7.64 4.02 -10.92
N ALA A 50 7.72 4.07 -9.59
CA ALA A 50 8.85 4.62 -8.88
C ALA A 50 10.04 3.64 -8.82
N ILE A 51 11.25 4.17 -8.64
CA ILE A 51 12.48 3.38 -8.51
C ILE A 51 13.11 3.55 -7.12
N LYS A 52 13.79 2.52 -6.62
CA LYS A 52 14.48 2.56 -5.33
C LYS A 52 15.53 3.69 -5.31
N GLY A 53 15.50 4.49 -4.25
CA GLY A 53 16.35 5.68 -4.09
C GLY A 53 15.79 6.97 -4.70
N GLN A 54 14.69 6.92 -5.46
CA GLN A 54 14.03 8.11 -6.00
C GLN A 54 13.55 9.01 -4.85
N LYS A 55 13.86 10.31 -4.93
CA LYS A 55 13.25 11.33 -4.08
C LYS A 55 11.87 11.65 -4.63
N VAL A 56 10.86 11.66 -3.78
CA VAL A 56 9.47 11.94 -4.18
C VAL A 56 8.94 13.20 -3.49
N LYS A 57 7.84 13.75 -4.01
CA LYS A 57 7.08 14.83 -3.37
C LYS A 57 5.61 14.43 -3.15
N HIS A 58 4.92 15.10 -2.23
CA HIS A 58 3.47 14.89 -2.07
C HIS A 58 2.74 15.14 -3.39
N GLY A 59 1.81 14.23 -3.73
CA GLY A 59 1.02 14.29 -4.97
C GLY A 59 1.73 13.72 -6.20
N GLU A 60 2.99 13.29 -6.08
CA GLU A 60 3.67 12.57 -7.14
C GLU A 60 3.09 11.16 -7.30
N SER A 61 2.80 10.76 -8.55
CA SER A 61 2.38 9.39 -8.84
C SER A 61 3.57 8.45 -8.72
N ILE A 62 3.42 7.42 -7.91
CA ILE A 62 4.46 6.41 -7.65
C ILE A 62 4.06 4.99 -8.09
N GLY A 63 2.79 4.81 -8.48
CA GLY A 63 2.26 3.53 -8.91
C GLY A 63 0.75 3.58 -9.12
N LYS A 64 0.16 2.42 -9.40
CA LYS A 64 -1.27 2.24 -9.66
C LYS A 64 -1.88 1.26 -8.68
N ALA A 65 -2.99 1.68 -8.05
CA ALA A 65 -3.79 0.80 -7.19
C ALA A 65 -4.22 -0.46 -7.95
N GLY A 66 -4.28 -1.59 -7.25
CA GLY A 66 -4.50 -2.87 -7.89
C GLY A 66 -5.12 -3.90 -6.96
N SER A 67 -4.77 -5.16 -7.21
CA SER A 67 -5.22 -6.28 -6.39
C SER A 67 -4.16 -7.37 -6.21
N THR A 68 -2.87 -7.09 -6.38
CA THR A 68 -1.85 -8.14 -6.34
C THR A 68 -1.63 -8.73 -4.94
N GLY A 69 -1.12 -9.96 -4.87
CA GLY A 69 -0.85 -10.64 -3.60
C GLY A 69 -2.09 -11.33 -3.02
N ASN A 70 -2.27 -11.26 -1.71
CA ASN A 70 -3.41 -11.89 -1.04
C ASN A 70 -4.73 -11.15 -1.25
N ALA A 71 -4.72 -9.97 -1.88
CA ALA A 71 -5.91 -9.24 -2.30
C ALA A 71 -6.45 -9.70 -3.68
N ALA A 72 -5.71 -10.52 -4.43
CA ALA A 72 -6.11 -10.91 -5.78
C ALA A 72 -7.31 -11.85 -5.74
N SER A 73 -8.34 -11.54 -6.53
CA SER A 73 -9.57 -12.32 -6.54
C SER A 73 -9.34 -13.65 -7.26
N VAL A 74 -9.53 -14.77 -6.57
CA VAL A 74 -9.46 -16.12 -7.15
C VAL A 74 -10.83 -16.77 -7.07
N TYR A 75 -11.34 -17.21 -8.23
CA TYR A 75 -12.65 -17.83 -8.34
C TYR A 75 -12.54 -19.31 -8.71
N ARG A 76 -13.45 -20.12 -8.15
CA ARG A 76 -13.68 -21.51 -8.55
C ARG A 76 -15.17 -21.72 -8.69
N ASN A 77 -15.62 -22.18 -9.87
CA ASN A 77 -17.03 -22.39 -10.18
C ASN A 77 -17.90 -21.15 -9.89
N GLY A 78 -17.41 -19.96 -10.27
CA GLY A 78 -18.11 -18.68 -10.04
C GLY A 78 -18.10 -18.18 -8.59
N ARG A 79 -17.58 -18.94 -7.63
CA ARG A 79 -17.45 -18.53 -6.22
C ARG A 79 -16.06 -18.00 -5.92
N LEU A 80 -15.98 -16.85 -5.24
CA LEU A 80 -14.73 -16.32 -4.70
C LEU A 80 -14.21 -17.28 -3.60
N ILE A 81 -13.00 -17.82 -3.79
CA ILE A 81 -12.36 -18.74 -2.84
C ILE A 81 -11.16 -18.12 -2.12
N HIS A 82 -10.50 -17.13 -2.73
CA HIS A 82 -9.44 -16.35 -2.11
C HIS A 82 -9.47 -14.89 -2.57
N GLY A 83 -8.81 -14.03 -1.80
CA GLY A 83 -8.74 -12.60 -2.08
C GLY A 83 -9.98 -11.86 -1.66
N ILE A 84 -10.16 -10.70 -2.27
CA ILE A 84 -11.28 -9.80 -2.01
C ILE A 84 -12.21 -9.75 -3.21
N ASN A 85 -13.47 -9.37 -2.98
CA ASN A 85 -14.39 -9.05 -4.08
C ASN A 85 -13.85 -7.82 -4.83
N PRO A 86 -13.82 -7.81 -6.18
CA PRO A 86 -13.35 -6.67 -6.97
C PRO A 86 -13.94 -5.31 -6.59
N VAL A 87 -15.19 -5.26 -6.10
CA VAL A 87 -15.82 -4.01 -5.63
C VAL A 87 -15.15 -3.42 -4.38
N TYR A 88 -14.34 -4.20 -3.66
CA TYR A 88 -13.59 -3.78 -2.48
C TYR A 88 -12.09 -3.63 -2.74
N ARG A 89 -11.67 -3.54 -4.01
CA ARG A 89 -10.26 -3.26 -4.34
C ARG A 89 -9.81 -1.96 -3.68
N HIS A 90 -8.63 -2.01 -3.09
CA HIS A 90 -8.10 -0.94 -2.26
C HIS A 90 -6.57 -0.96 -2.29
N VAL A 91 -5.97 0.14 -1.83
CA VAL A 91 -4.55 0.17 -1.46
C VAL A 91 -4.47 -0.11 0.04
N HIS A 92 -3.76 -1.17 0.44
CA HIS A 92 -3.43 -1.39 1.85
C HIS A 92 -2.25 -0.52 2.23
N ILE A 93 -2.39 0.23 3.33
CA ILE A 93 -1.38 1.17 3.79
C ILE A 93 -0.89 0.77 5.18
N GLU A 94 0.42 0.62 5.33
CA GLU A 94 1.06 0.45 6.64
C GLU A 94 1.98 1.64 6.93
N ALA A 95 2.15 1.98 8.21
CA ALA A 95 3.21 2.88 8.66
C ALA A 95 4.06 2.22 9.76
N ALA A 96 5.35 2.57 9.83
CA ALA A 96 6.27 2.06 10.85
C ALA A 96 7.38 3.08 11.18
N ARG A 97 7.96 2.97 12.39
CA ARG A 97 9.15 3.75 12.80
C ARG A 97 10.47 3.17 12.27
N SER A 98 10.45 1.95 11.76
CA SER A 98 11.61 1.26 11.21
C SER A 98 11.26 0.58 9.89
N SER A 99 12.26 0.34 9.05
CA SER A 99 12.12 -0.51 7.85
C SER A 99 11.70 -1.94 8.17
N PHE A 100 11.89 -2.37 9.42
CA PHE A 100 11.37 -3.63 9.95
C PHE A 100 10.00 -3.40 10.58
N PHE A 101 8.95 -3.47 9.75
CA PHE A 101 7.58 -3.10 10.14
C PHE A 101 7.15 -3.80 11.44
N GLY A 102 7.29 -5.12 11.54
CA GLY A 102 7.21 -5.92 12.78
C GLY A 102 6.37 -5.31 13.92
N SER A 103 7.00 -5.14 15.09
CA SER A 103 6.48 -4.43 16.26
C SER A 103 6.65 -2.91 16.20
N THR A 104 7.25 -2.37 15.13
CA THR A 104 7.46 -0.92 14.96
C THR A 104 6.34 -0.25 14.17
N ARG A 105 5.31 -1.01 13.81
CA ARG A 105 4.08 -0.51 13.18
C ARG A 105 3.41 0.51 14.08
N ILE A 106 2.93 1.55 13.44
CA ILE A 106 2.18 2.64 14.04
C ILE A 106 0.97 2.94 13.16
N ASP A 107 -0.01 3.63 13.71
CA ASP A 107 -1.21 3.99 12.98
C ASP A 107 -0.88 4.90 11.77
N PRO A 108 -1.13 4.46 10.52
CA PRO A 108 -0.85 5.26 9.33
C PRO A 108 -1.70 6.52 9.23
N GLU A 109 -2.88 6.58 9.86
CA GLU A 109 -3.79 7.73 9.78
C GLU A 109 -3.17 9.00 10.37
N GLN A 110 -2.21 8.85 11.28
CA GLN A 110 -1.43 9.97 11.84
C GLN A 110 -0.64 10.75 10.77
N PHE A 111 -0.34 10.11 9.65
CA PHE A 111 0.46 10.67 8.54
C PHE A 111 -0.36 10.95 7.29
N MET A 112 -1.67 10.67 7.31
CA MET A 112 -2.57 10.91 6.20
C MET A 112 -3.34 12.21 6.39
N LYS A 113 -3.48 12.96 5.29
CA LYS A 113 -4.30 14.19 5.26
C LYS A 113 -5.80 13.87 5.23
N THR A 114 -6.16 12.75 4.60
CA THR A 114 -7.54 12.26 4.59
C THR A 114 -7.90 11.76 5.98
N LYS A 115 -9.10 12.13 6.44
CA LYS A 115 -9.70 11.62 7.67
C LYS A 115 -10.95 10.85 7.30
N PHE A 116 -11.14 9.69 7.91
CA PHE A 116 -12.41 9.00 7.81
C PHE A 116 -13.46 9.81 8.56
N ASP A 117 -14.64 9.96 7.95
CA ASP A 117 -15.81 10.51 8.64
C ASP A 117 -16.58 9.37 9.32
N GLU A 118 -17.72 9.68 9.94
CA GLU A 118 -18.55 8.68 10.62
C GLU A 118 -19.27 7.72 9.64
N THR A 119 -19.03 7.83 8.34
CA THR A 119 -19.66 6.95 7.37
C THR A 119 -19.05 5.54 7.46
N LYS A 120 -19.80 4.61 8.05
CA LYS A 120 -19.45 3.19 8.13
C LYS A 120 -19.37 2.47 6.77
N LYS A 121 -19.66 3.17 5.66
CA LYS A 121 -19.76 2.58 4.31
C LYS A 121 -18.50 2.75 3.48
N GLY A 122 -17.50 3.48 3.96
CA GLY A 122 -16.40 3.95 3.12
C GLY A 122 -16.91 4.90 2.03
N ASN A 123 -15.98 5.49 1.25
CA ASN A 123 -16.32 6.24 0.04
C ASN A 123 -16.04 5.38 -1.19
N PRO A 124 -16.95 4.45 -1.57
CA PRO A 124 -16.86 3.80 -2.87
C PRO A 124 -17.08 4.84 -3.96
N LEU A 125 -16.20 4.85 -4.97
CA LEU A 125 -16.38 5.61 -6.21
C LEU A 125 -17.50 5.02 -7.06
#